data_AF-A0A7C6Y3L2-F1
#
_entry.id   AF-A0A7C6Y3L2-F1
#
_cell.length_a   1.000
_cell.length_b   1.000
_cell.length_c   1.000
_cell.angle_alpha   90.00
_cell.angle_beta   90.00
_cell.angle_gamma   90.00
#
_symmetry.space_group_name_H-M   'P 1'
#
loop_
_entity.id
_entity.type
_entity.pdbx_description
1 polymer ?
#
loop_
_entity_poly.entity_id
_entity_poly.type
_entity_poly.pdbx_seq_one_letter_code
_entity_poly.pdbx_strand_id
1 'polypeptide(L)'
;MYPELKDELEINDFSEQKFTKTSLISPYYQYFTDNPIENKCGEITFPEFITDCLDSYYDLPDKILHKVKSCIYLTCDGIDISDIKRSLSFLSFISAIEGLVALEASEEEITFECKSCKSIRNSPYHCTTCDKPIWGINKKFVEFLKKFVTGSDKSVKTYNEIYNLRSKITHKSQLFIGDYDLSFEQDYLKKERSDWLMQLKTLQLFRLSLSNWLRYPQKRIP
;
A
#
# COMPACT_ATOMS: atom_id res chain seq x y z
N MET A 1 -36.16 -43.24 -11.88
CA MET A 1 -35.57 -41.92 -12.18
C MET A 1 -36.33 -40.94 -11.32
N TYR A 2 -35.67 -40.19 -10.42
CA TYR A 2 -36.34 -39.22 -9.56
C TYR A 2 -37.07 -38.20 -10.47
N PRO A 3 -38.41 -38.10 -10.42
CA PRO A 3 -39.12 -37.00 -11.06
C PRO A 3 -38.59 -35.70 -10.44
N GLU A 4 -38.43 -34.64 -11.24
CA GLU A 4 -37.96 -33.30 -10.83
C GLU A 4 -36.43 -33.10 -10.73
N LEU A 5 -35.59 -34.14 -10.90
CA LEU A 5 -34.12 -33.98 -10.90
C LEU A 5 -33.61 -33.01 -11.99
N LYS A 6 -34.34 -32.91 -13.11
CA LYS A 6 -34.01 -32.00 -14.21
C LYS A 6 -34.23 -30.54 -13.81
N ASP A 7 -35.27 -30.27 -13.04
CA ASP A 7 -35.64 -28.92 -12.61
C ASP A 7 -34.73 -28.45 -11.46
N GLU A 8 -34.24 -29.37 -10.62
CA GLU A 8 -33.24 -29.07 -9.58
C GLU A 8 -31.82 -28.78 -10.13
N LEU A 9 -31.51 -29.26 -11.33
CA LEU A 9 -30.22 -29.06 -12.00
C LEU A 9 -30.20 -27.84 -12.93
N GLU A 10 -31.33 -27.17 -13.13
CA GLU A 10 -31.43 -25.93 -13.89
C GLU A 10 -30.92 -24.74 -13.07
N ILE A 11 -29.70 -24.29 -13.39
CA ILE A 11 -29.09 -23.09 -12.83
C ILE A 11 -29.74 -21.88 -13.52
N ASN A 12 -30.77 -21.32 -12.89
CA ASN A 12 -31.48 -20.15 -13.42
C ASN A 12 -30.74 -18.82 -13.17
N ASP A 13 -29.89 -18.76 -12.15
CA ASP A 13 -29.06 -17.59 -11.81
C ASP A 13 -27.76 -18.01 -11.10
N PHE A 14 -26.72 -17.18 -11.19
CA PHE A 14 -25.52 -17.35 -10.37
C PHE A 14 -25.82 -16.97 -8.91
N SER A 15 -25.18 -17.63 -7.95
CA SER A 15 -25.24 -17.20 -6.56
C SER A 15 -24.69 -15.78 -6.42
N GLU A 16 -25.53 -14.84 -5.95
CA GLU A 16 -25.06 -13.51 -5.57
C GLU A 16 -24.07 -13.66 -4.41
N GLN A 17 -22.78 -13.50 -4.72
CA GLN A 17 -21.78 -13.35 -3.69
C GLN A 17 -22.04 -12.04 -2.96
N LYS A 18 -22.68 -12.14 -1.78
CA LYS A 18 -22.63 -11.10 -0.76
C LYS A 18 -21.22 -11.06 -0.16
N PHE A 19 -20.25 -10.63 -0.95
CA PHE A 19 -19.09 -10.01 -0.34
C PHE A 19 -19.62 -8.78 0.38
N THR A 20 -19.36 -8.68 1.68
CA THR A 20 -19.36 -7.39 2.34
C THR A 20 -18.39 -6.54 1.51
N LYS A 21 -18.91 -5.68 0.63
CA LYS A 21 -18.11 -4.62 0.04
C LYS A 21 -17.51 -3.92 1.24
N THR A 22 -16.23 -4.13 1.50
CA THR A 22 -15.49 -3.29 2.43
C THR A 22 -15.67 -1.90 1.86
N SER A 23 -16.52 -1.09 2.49
CA SER A 23 -16.66 0.29 2.12
C SER A 23 -15.26 0.87 2.21
N LEU A 24 -14.75 1.37 1.09
CA LEU A 24 -13.62 2.28 1.16
C LEU A 24 -14.06 3.39 2.11
N ILE A 25 -13.30 3.57 3.18
CA ILE A 25 -13.64 4.52 4.26
C ILE A 25 -13.67 5.97 3.71
N SER A 26 -13.24 6.19 2.45
CA SER A 26 -13.50 7.40 1.68
C SER A 26 -13.32 7.12 0.17
N PRO A 27 -14.15 7.66 -0.72
CA PRO A 27 -13.79 7.78 -2.14
C PRO A 27 -12.48 8.54 -2.32
N TYR A 28 -11.51 7.93 -3.00
CA TYR A 28 -10.16 8.45 -3.31
C TYR A 28 -10.10 9.94 -3.70
N TYR A 29 -11.11 10.43 -4.42
CA TYR A 29 -11.12 11.81 -4.93
C TYR A 29 -11.30 12.88 -3.85
N GLN A 30 -11.91 12.53 -2.71
CA GLN A 30 -12.22 13.50 -1.65
C GLN A 30 -11.00 13.99 -0.88
N TYR A 31 -9.84 13.33 -1.01
CA TYR A 31 -8.67 13.62 -0.18
C TYR A 31 -7.44 14.07 -0.97
N PHE A 32 -7.25 13.57 -2.20
CA PHE A 32 -6.00 13.77 -2.93
C PHE A 32 -6.16 14.25 -4.38
N THR A 33 -7.40 14.47 -4.84
CA THR A 33 -7.66 15.11 -6.14
C THR A 33 -8.34 16.46 -6.02
N ASP A 34 -8.92 16.80 -4.87
CA ASP A 34 -9.34 18.18 -4.59
C ASP A 34 -8.09 19.02 -4.31
N ASN A 35 -7.70 19.80 -5.32
CA ASN A 35 -6.70 20.84 -5.15
C ASN A 35 -7.32 21.92 -4.24
N PRO A 36 -6.83 22.13 -3.01
CA PRO A 36 -7.44 23.06 -2.05
C PRO A 36 -7.39 24.52 -2.51
N ILE A 37 -6.71 24.81 -3.63
CA ILE A 37 -6.58 26.13 -4.26
C ILE A 37 -7.58 26.32 -5.41
N GLU A 38 -8.08 25.24 -6.02
CA GLU A 38 -8.94 25.30 -7.23
C GLU A 38 -10.42 25.01 -6.93
N ASN A 39 -10.88 25.30 -5.71
CA ASN A 39 -12.32 25.37 -5.54
C ASN A 39 -12.85 26.57 -6.36
N LYS A 40 -14.03 26.43 -6.99
CA LYS A 40 -14.60 27.47 -7.87
C LYS A 40 -14.79 28.83 -7.18
N CYS A 41 -14.71 28.87 -5.85
CA CYS A 41 -14.88 30.04 -5.00
C CYS A 41 -13.54 30.65 -4.54
N GLY A 42 -12.38 30.02 -4.82
CA GLY A 42 -11.07 30.42 -4.29
C GLY A 42 -10.91 30.25 -2.76
N GLU A 43 -11.76 29.46 -2.11
CA GLU A 43 -11.71 29.23 -0.66
C GLU A 43 -10.89 27.98 -0.33
N ILE A 44 -10.09 28.05 0.74
CA ILE A 44 -9.34 26.90 1.24
C ILE A 44 -10.32 25.99 1.98
N THR A 45 -10.68 24.87 1.37
CA THR A 45 -11.52 23.84 1.99
C THR A 45 -10.69 22.64 2.40
N PHE A 46 -10.91 22.15 3.61
CA PHE A 46 -10.31 20.89 4.06
C PHE A 46 -11.22 19.70 3.73
N PRO A 47 -10.65 18.49 3.56
CA PRO A 47 -11.44 17.27 3.44
C PRO A 47 -12.37 17.08 4.64
N GLU A 48 -13.57 16.55 4.38
CA GLU A 48 -14.62 16.35 5.39
C GLU A 48 -14.13 15.58 6.63
N PHE A 49 -13.23 14.60 6.43
CA PHE A 49 -12.73 13.74 7.50
C PHE A 49 -11.40 14.20 8.11
N ILE A 50 -10.96 15.44 7.88
CA ILE A 50 -9.69 15.91 8.43
C ILE A 50 -9.71 15.93 9.96
N THR A 51 -10.84 16.32 10.56
CA THR A 51 -11.03 16.36 12.01
C THR A 51 -10.93 14.96 12.59
N ASP A 52 -11.68 14.00 12.03
CA ASP A 52 -11.66 12.61 12.49
C ASP A 52 -10.26 12.00 12.43
N CYS A 53 -9.50 12.31 11.37
CA CYS A 53 -8.11 11.87 11.23
C CYS A 53 -7.20 12.48 12.29
N LEU A 54 -7.36 13.77 12.59
CA LEU A 54 -6.56 14.46 13.60
C LEU A 54 -6.89 13.97 15.00
N ASP A 55 -8.18 13.86 15.33
CA ASP A 55 -8.63 13.32 16.62
C ASP A 55 -8.10 11.90 16.81
N SER A 56 -8.29 11.04 15.81
CA SER A 56 -7.76 9.67 15.83
C SER A 56 -6.23 9.60 15.95
N TYR A 57 -5.50 10.61 15.45
CA TYR A 57 -4.05 10.69 15.54
C TYR A 57 -3.59 11.13 16.94
N TYR A 58 -4.24 12.14 17.53
CA TYR A 58 -3.92 12.63 18.87
C TYR A 58 -4.37 11.67 19.97
N ASP A 59 -5.36 10.82 19.70
CA ASP A 59 -5.82 9.76 20.60
C ASP A 59 -4.92 8.50 20.60
N LEU A 60 -3.89 8.44 19.74
CA LEU A 60 -3.00 7.27 19.68
C LEU A 60 -2.12 7.16 20.94
N PRO A 61 -1.90 5.94 21.48
CA PRO A 61 -0.92 5.71 22.53
C PRO A 61 0.50 6.12 22.09
N ASP A 62 1.29 6.69 23.01
CA ASP A 62 2.62 7.26 22.71
C ASP A 62 3.54 6.34 21.90
N LYS A 63 3.55 5.04 22.22
CA LYS A 63 4.38 4.05 21.52
C LYS A 63 3.98 3.89 20.05
N ILE A 64 2.69 3.92 19.75
CA ILE A 64 2.15 3.83 18.40
C ILE A 64 2.33 5.17 17.69
N LEU A 65 2.00 6.26 18.37
CA LEU A 65 2.17 7.62 17.88
C LEU A 65 3.60 7.89 17.43
N HIS A 66 4.61 7.44 18.18
CA HIS A 66 6.01 7.56 17.79
C HIS A 66 6.29 6.86 16.45
N LYS A 67 5.81 5.62 16.27
CA LYS A 67 5.98 4.87 15.02
C LYS A 67 5.27 5.57 13.84
N VAL A 68 4.06 6.07 14.06
CA VAL A 68 3.30 6.82 13.05
C VAL A 68 4.04 8.10 12.66
N LYS A 69 4.54 8.87 13.64
CA LYS A 69 5.40 10.04 13.41
C LYS A 69 6.61 9.69 12.56
N SER A 70 7.33 8.60 12.89
CA SER A 70 8.46 8.15 12.06
C SER A 70 8.06 7.89 10.60
N CYS A 71 6.91 7.27 10.36
CA CYS A 71 6.41 7.04 9.00
C CYS A 71 6.08 8.35 8.27
N ILE A 72 5.48 9.31 8.97
CA ILE A 72 5.19 10.65 8.44
C ILE A 72 6.50 11.37 8.09
N TYR A 73 7.48 11.39 8.99
CA TYR A 73 8.78 12.02 8.73
C TYR A 73 9.52 11.38 7.55
N LEU A 74 9.54 10.05 7.44
CA LEU A 74 10.09 9.37 6.25
C LEU A 74 9.43 9.83 4.95
N THR A 75 8.12 10.09 4.99
CA THR A 75 7.39 10.61 3.84
C THR A 75 7.75 12.06 3.56
N CYS A 76 7.88 12.91 4.59
CA CYS A 76 8.36 14.28 4.43
C CYS A 76 9.76 14.33 3.82
N ASP A 77 10.70 13.54 4.35
CA ASP A 77 12.06 13.43 3.80
C ASP A 77 12.04 12.97 2.33
N GLY A 78 11.15 12.01 2.02
CA GLY A 78 10.94 11.54 0.65
C GLY A 78 10.41 12.63 -0.28
N ILE A 79 9.53 13.50 0.20
CA ILE A 79 9.03 14.66 -0.57
C ILE A 79 10.16 15.67 -0.78
N ASP A 80 10.93 16.00 0.26
CA ASP A 80 11.97 17.02 0.19
C ASP A 80 13.08 16.65 -0.81
N ILE A 81 13.39 15.36 -0.95
CA ILE A 81 14.41 14.86 -1.87
C ILE A 81 13.84 14.39 -3.22
N SER A 82 12.52 14.50 -3.46
CA SER A 82 11.85 13.86 -4.59
C SER A 82 12.41 14.27 -5.95
N ASP A 83 12.83 15.52 -6.06
CA ASP A 83 13.27 16.11 -7.31
C ASP A 83 14.74 15.81 -7.62
N ILE A 84 15.54 15.49 -6.59
CA ILE A 84 17.00 15.37 -6.68
C ILE A 84 17.45 13.91 -6.54
N LYS A 85 16.75 13.10 -5.75
CA LYS A 85 17.09 11.70 -5.44
C LYS A 85 15.84 10.83 -5.54
N ARG A 86 15.43 10.55 -6.78
CA ARG A 86 14.13 9.93 -7.07
C ARG A 86 14.02 8.51 -6.53
N SER A 87 15.06 7.69 -6.68
CA SER A 87 15.06 6.31 -6.14
C SER A 87 15.04 6.32 -4.62
N LEU A 88 15.78 7.24 -3.99
CA LEU A 88 15.83 7.34 -2.53
C LEU A 88 14.49 7.82 -1.97
N SER A 89 13.89 8.84 -2.59
CA SER A 89 12.55 9.31 -2.27
C SER A 89 11.51 8.18 -2.37
N PHE A 90 11.56 7.41 -3.46
CA PHE A 90 10.70 6.23 -3.61
C PHE A 90 10.91 5.22 -2.48
N LEU A 91 12.16 4.92 -2.09
CA LEU A 91 12.44 4.05 -0.96
C LEU A 91 11.89 4.61 0.35
N SER A 92 12.00 5.91 0.60
CA SER A 92 11.44 6.55 1.80
C SER A 92 9.93 6.36 1.89
N PHE A 93 9.20 6.50 0.77
CA PHE A 93 7.75 6.23 0.74
C PHE A 93 7.43 4.77 1.01
N ILE A 94 8.21 3.83 0.47
CA ILE A 94 8.02 2.40 0.76
C ILE A 94 8.28 2.10 2.22
N SER A 95 9.37 2.62 2.79
CA SER A 95 9.69 2.42 4.20
C SER A 95 8.62 3.00 5.12
N ALA A 96 8.00 4.13 4.76
CA ALA A 96 6.87 4.68 5.48
C ALA A 96 5.64 3.74 5.46
N ILE A 97 5.32 3.13 4.30
CA ILE A 97 4.25 2.13 4.19
C ILE A 97 4.61 0.86 4.99
N GLU A 98 5.83 0.35 4.87
CA GLU A 98 6.31 -0.82 5.62
C GLU A 98 6.22 -0.60 7.14
N GLY A 99 6.45 0.64 7.61
CA GLY A 99 6.25 1.02 9.00
C GLY A 99 4.79 0.91 9.46
N LEU A 100 3.84 1.34 8.63
CA LEU A 100 2.40 1.14 8.90
C LEU A 100 2.00 -0.34 8.84
N VAL A 101 2.55 -1.10 7.89
CA VAL A 101 2.35 -2.55 7.80
C VAL A 101 2.79 -3.23 9.10
N ALA A 102 3.91 -2.81 9.68
CA ALA A 102 4.42 -3.37 10.94
C ALA A 102 3.57 -3.00 12.17
N LEU A 103 2.74 -1.95 12.09
CA LEU A 103 1.75 -1.65 13.14
C LEU A 103 0.57 -2.62 13.11
N GLU A 104 0.15 -3.04 11.91
CA GLU A 104 -1.02 -3.90 11.73
C GLU A 104 -0.68 -5.40 11.75
N ALA A 105 0.46 -5.79 11.19
CA ALA A 105 0.86 -7.19 11.08
C ALA A 105 1.58 -7.65 12.35
N SER A 106 1.09 -8.72 12.99
CA SER A 106 1.78 -9.32 14.14
C SER A 106 3.04 -10.07 13.69
N GLU A 107 4.09 -10.01 14.51
CA GLU A 107 5.32 -10.81 14.31
C GLU A 107 5.11 -12.30 14.61
N GLU A 108 4.13 -12.62 15.47
CA GLU A 108 3.77 -13.99 15.90
C GLU A 108 3.38 -14.91 14.73
N GLU A 109 3.01 -14.34 13.58
CA GLU A 109 2.64 -15.10 12.39
C GLU A 109 3.86 -15.70 11.65
N ILE A 110 5.12 -15.30 11.91
CA ILE A 110 6.27 -15.80 11.13
C ILE A 110 7.35 -16.41 12.05
N THR A 111 7.58 -17.73 11.95
CA THR A 111 8.66 -18.40 12.68
C THR A 111 9.87 -18.69 11.78
N PHE A 112 11.06 -18.29 12.24
CA PHE A 112 12.34 -18.50 11.57
C PHE A 112 13.18 -19.49 12.38
N GLU A 113 13.89 -20.42 11.72
CA GLU A 113 14.68 -21.42 12.45
C GLU A 113 16.13 -21.59 12.04
N CYS A 114 16.57 -21.03 10.92
CA CYS A 114 17.94 -21.24 10.48
C CYS A 114 18.89 -20.17 11.05
N LYS A 115 19.69 -20.53 12.07
CA LYS A 115 20.77 -19.67 12.60
C LYS A 115 21.86 -19.36 11.55
N SER A 116 22.02 -20.20 10.52
CA SER A 116 23.02 -20.00 9.45
C SER A 116 22.49 -19.27 8.20
N CYS A 117 21.19 -19.28 7.94
CA CYS A 117 20.62 -18.88 6.64
C CYS A 117 19.35 -18.04 6.71
N LYS A 118 18.76 -17.83 7.90
CA LYS A 118 17.53 -17.05 8.13
C LYS A 118 16.35 -17.40 7.20
N SER A 119 16.26 -18.63 6.70
CA SER A 119 15.10 -19.08 5.92
C SER A 119 13.86 -19.29 6.80
N ILE A 120 12.69 -18.96 6.27
CA ILE A 120 11.38 -19.06 6.94
C ILE A 120 11.02 -20.54 7.09
N ARG A 121 10.62 -20.97 8.30
CA ARG A 121 10.23 -22.36 8.57
C ARG A 121 8.72 -22.54 8.45
N ASN A 122 7.95 -21.70 9.12
CA ASN A 122 6.50 -21.61 8.97
C ASN A 122 6.08 -20.15 8.74
N SER A 123 5.11 -19.97 7.87
CA SER A 123 4.40 -18.73 7.59
C SER A 123 2.93 -19.11 7.39
N PRO A 124 1.93 -18.32 7.80
CA PRO A 124 0.54 -18.59 7.42
C PRO A 124 0.35 -18.54 5.89
N TYR A 125 1.32 -17.97 5.15
CA TYR A 125 1.27 -17.83 3.70
C TYR A 125 2.19 -18.83 3.00
N HIS A 126 1.61 -19.71 2.18
CA HIS A 126 2.31 -20.73 1.41
C HIS A 126 2.10 -20.51 -0.10
N CYS A 127 3.08 -20.89 -0.91
CA CYS A 127 2.97 -20.82 -2.37
C CYS A 127 2.00 -21.89 -2.89
N THR A 128 0.99 -21.50 -3.67
CA THR A 128 0.00 -22.44 -4.24
C THR A 128 0.61 -23.44 -5.22
N THR A 129 1.81 -23.18 -5.74
CA THR A 129 2.49 -24.04 -6.73
C THR A 129 3.53 -24.98 -6.10
N CYS A 130 4.21 -24.56 -5.04
CA CYS A 130 5.33 -25.32 -4.45
C CYS A 130 5.25 -25.52 -2.94
N ASP A 131 4.18 -25.04 -2.31
CA ASP A 131 3.84 -25.17 -0.89
C ASP A 131 4.91 -24.69 0.11
N LYS A 132 5.89 -23.92 -0.38
CA LYS A 132 6.92 -23.31 0.49
C LYS A 132 6.35 -22.06 1.19
N PRO A 133 6.76 -21.79 2.43
CA PRO A 133 6.37 -20.57 3.13
C PRO A 133 6.90 -19.35 2.37
N ILE A 134 6.01 -18.41 2.08
CA ILE A 134 6.32 -17.18 1.32
C ILE A 134 6.98 -16.17 2.26
N TRP A 135 7.90 -15.37 1.69
CA TRP A 135 8.40 -14.14 2.31
C TRP A 135 7.24 -13.26 2.78
N GLY A 136 7.00 -13.28 4.09
CA GLY A 136 5.82 -12.64 4.68
C GLY A 136 5.77 -11.13 4.45
N ILE A 137 6.90 -10.45 4.23
CA ILE A 137 6.92 -8.98 4.14
C ILE A 137 6.19 -8.47 2.89
N ASN A 138 6.47 -9.02 1.69
CA ASN A 138 5.76 -8.61 0.46
C ASN A 138 4.26 -8.94 0.59
N LYS A 139 3.93 -10.12 1.12
CA LYS A 139 2.53 -10.52 1.29
C LYS A 139 1.81 -9.62 2.29
N LYS A 140 2.42 -9.31 3.43
CA LYS A 140 1.92 -8.35 4.44
C LYS A 140 1.72 -6.97 3.83
N PHE A 141 2.68 -6.50 3.04
CA PHE A 141 2.58 -5.23 2.31
C PHE A 141 1.37 -5.19 1.36
N VAL A 142 1.21 -6.22 0.53
CA VAL A 142 0.08 -6.32 -0.41
C VAL A 142 -1.26 -6.44 0.32
N GLU A 143 -1.37 -7.28 1.34
CA GLU A 143 -2.62 -7.46 2.09
C GLU A 143 -3.00 -6.21 2.90
N PHE A 144 -2.01 -5.50 3.44
CA PHE A 144 -2.22 -4.21 4.08
C PHE A 144 -2.80 -3.18 3.08
N LEU A 145 -2.20 -3.03 1.90
CA LEU A 145 -2.69 -2.09 0.89
C LEU A 145 -4.06 -2.50 0.31
N LYS A 146 -4.35 -3.80 0.22
CA LYS A 146 -5.70 -4.27 -0.12
C LYS A 146 -6.73 -3.83 0.93
N LYS A 147 -6.37 -3.92 2.21
CA LYS A 147 -7.23 -3.57 3.34
C LYS A 147 -7.48 -2.06 3.42
N PHE A 148 -6.44 -1.24 3.23
CA PHE A 148 -6.50 0.21 3.50
C PHE A 148 -6.50 1.10 2.25
N VAL A 149 -6.37 0.57 1.03
CA VAL A 149 -6.39 1.38 -0.20
C VAL A 149 -7.38 0.87 -1.23
N THR A 150 -7.17 -0.33 -1.79
CA THR A 150 -8.13 -0.99 -2.71
C THR A 150 -7.68 -2.41 -3.02
N GLY A 151 -8.65 -3.32 -3.09
CA GLY A 151 -8.44 -4.76 -3.28
C GLY A 151 -8.51 -5.26 -4.73
N SER A 152 -8.64 -4.39 -5.74
CA SER A 152 -8.81 -4.84 -7.13
C SER A 152 -7.56 -5.57 -7.67
N ASP A 153 -7.75 -6.55 -8.58
CA ASP A 153 -6.63 -7.29 -9.18
C ASP A 153 -5.60 -6.39 -9.86
N LYS A 154 -6.06 -5.29 -10.48
CA LYS A 154 -5.19 -4.28 -11.10
C LYS A 154 -4.32 -3.61 -10.04
N SER A 155 -4.90 -3.23 -8.90
CA SER A 155 -4.18 -2.61 -7.79
C SER A 155 -3.17 -3.57 -7.18
N VAL A 156 -3.53 -4.84 -7.02
CA VAL A 156 -2.63 -5.89 -6.51
C VAL A 156 -1.41 -6.07 -7.41
N LYS A 157 -1.58 -6.03 -8.73
CA LYS A 157 -0.45 -6.04 -9.68
C LYS A 157 0.47 -4.85 -9.43
N THR A 158 -0.08 -3.65 -9.30
CA THR A 158 0.70 -2.43 -8.99
C THR A 158 1.45 -2.54 -7.66
N TYR A 159 0.83 -3.08 -6.60
CA TYR A 159 1.51 -3.25 -5.31
C TYR A 159 2.72 -4.19 -5.42
N ASN A 160 2.57 -5.29 -6.16
CA ASN A 160 3.68 -6.21 -6.42
C ASN A 160 4.77 -5.56 -7.29
N GLU A 161 4.40 -4.78 -8.31
CA GLU A 161 5.36 -4.04 -9.15
C GLU A 161 6.19 -3.08 -8.30
N ILE A 162 5.53 -2.31 -7.43
CA ILE A 162 6.15 -1.37 -6.49
C ILE A 162 7.14 -2.10 -5.57
N TYR A 163 6.70 -3.19 -4.92
CA TYR A 163 7.55 -3.92 -3.98
C TYR A 163 8.74 -4.60 -4.69
N ASN A 164 8.51 -5.14 -5.89
CA ASN A 164 9.57 -5.70 -6.73
C ASN A 164 10.59 -4.64 -7.15
N LEU A 165 10.13 -3.44 -7.50
CA LEU A 165 11.00 -2.32 -7.86
C LEU A 165 11.87 -1.89 -6.66
N ARG A 166 11.30 -1.80 -5.46
CA ARG A 166 12.08 -1.56 -4.23
C ARG A 166 13.19 -2.58 -4.07
N SER A 167 12.89 -3.88 -4.24
CA SER A 167 13.90 -4.94 -4.19
C SER A 167 15.01 -4.78 -5.24
N LYS A 168 14.66 -4.37 -6.47
CA LYS A 168 15.64 -4.09 -7.53
C LYS A 168 16.54 -2.90 -7.20
N ILE A 169 15.99 -1.82 -6.66
CA ILE A 169 16.76 -0.64 -6.25
C ILE A 169 17.74 -1.03 -5.12
N THR A 170 17.26 -1.69 -4.07
CA THR A 170 18.06 -1.98 -2.87
C THR A 170 19.08 -3.10 -3.04
N HIS A 171 18.81 -4.09 -3.90
CA HIS A 171 19.63 -5.30 -4.00
C HIS A 171 20.29 -5.51 -5.36
N LYS A 172 19.83 -4.82 -6.42
CA LYS A 172 20.37 -4.96 -7.78
C LYS A 172 20.90 -3.65 -8.35
N SER A 173 20.96 -2.59 -7.53
CA SER A 173 21.43 -1.25 -7.93
C SER A 173 20.71 -0.68 -9.16
N GLN A 174 19.46 -1.10 -9.39
CA GLN A 174 18.66 -0.65 -10.53
C GLN A 174 17.89 0.61 -10.14
N LEU A 175 18.58 1.75 -10.16
CA LEU A 175 18.00 3.07 -9.86
C LEU A 175 17.04 3.53 -10.96
N PHE A 176 16.21 4.52 -10.64
CA PHE A 176 15.50 5.31 -11.62
C PHE A 176 16.46 6.04 -12.55
N ILE A 177 16.03 6.18 -13.81
CA ILE A 177 16.93 6.65 -14.86
C ILE A 177 17.41 8.09 -14.60
N GLY A 178 16.53 8.93 -14.05
CA GLY A 178 16.85 10.32 -13.73
C GLY A 178 17.87 10.52 -12.59
N ASP A 179 18.26 9.46 -11.87
CA ASP A 179 19.30 9.57 -10.83
C ASP A 179 20.73 9.47 -11.38
N TYR A 180 20.92 8.96 -12.60
CA TYR A 180 22.27 8.69 -13.14
C TYR A 180 22.44 8.98 -14.64
N ASP A 181 21.36 9.23 -15.38
CA ASP A 181 21.38 9.56 -16.81
C ASP A 181 20.62 10.87 -17.02
N LEU A 182 21.14 11.74 -17.89
CA LEU A 182 20.62 13.09 -18.20
C LEU A 182 20.40 13.27 -19.71
N SER A 183 20.14 12.17 -20.44
CA SER A 183 19.83 12.19 -21.87
C SER A 183 18.55 12.98 -22.18
N PHE A 184 18.46 13.53 -23.39
CA PHE A 184 17.25 14.21 -23.90
C PHE A 184 16.52 13.37 -24.97
N GLU A 185 16.91 12.10 -25.13
CA GLU A 185 16.25 11.20 -26.07
C GLU A 185 14.79 10.93 -25.69
N GLN A 186 13.93 10.73 -26.69
CA GLN A 186 12.50 10.61 -26.45
C GLN A 186 12.13 9.39 -25.60
N ASP A 187 12.89 8.30 -25.70
CA ASP A 187 12.67 7.10 -24.89
C ASP A 187 13.16 7.27 -23.45
N TYR A 188 14.20 8.09 -23.22
CA TYR A 188 14.60 8.52 -21.89
C TYR A 188 13.45 9.29 -21.21
N LEU A 189 12.91 10.32 -21.87
CA LEU A 189 11.84 11.16 -21.30
C LEU A 189 10.57 10.35 -20.95
N LYS A 190 10.23 9.35 -21.76
CA LYS A 190 9.11 8.43 -21.46
C LYS A 190 9.37 7.62 -20.19
N LYS A 191 10.58 7.08 -20.04
CA LYS A 191 10.96 6.27 -18.89
C LYS A 191 11.06 7.11 -17.62
N GLU A 192 11.64 8.29 -17.74
CA GLU A 192 11.70 9.30 -16.68
C GLU A 192 10.30 9.64 -16.14
N ARG A 193 9.36 9.91 -17.05
CA ARG A 193 7.96 10.16 -16.68
C ARG A 193 7.31 8.96 -16.02
N SER A 194 7.62 7.75 -16.46
CA SER A 194 7.12 6.51 -15.84
C SER A 194 7.66 6.34 -14.41
N ASP A 195 8.94 6.63 -14.18
CA ASP A 195 9.58 6.58 -12.88
C ASP A 195 8.96 7.61 -11.92
N TRP A 196 8.77 8.85 -12.39
CA TRP A 196 8.06 9.89 -11.63
C TRP A 196 6.62 9.48 -11.28
N LEU A 197 5.88 8.90 -12.24
CA LEU A 197 4.53 8.38 -11.97
C LEU A 197 4.54 7.27 -10.93
N MET A 198 5.56 6.42 -10.91
CA MET A 198 5.69 5.35 -9.92
C MET A 198 5.93 5.90 -8.51
N GLN A 199 6.79 6.92 -8.39
CA GLN A 199 7.05 7.64 -7.16
C GLN A 199 5.76 8.32 -6.65
N LEU A 200 5.07 9.07 -7.51
CA LEU A 200 3.82 9.75 -7.16
C LEU A 200 2.75 8.74 -6.71
N LYS A 201 2.57 7.64 -7.44
CA LYS A 201 1.63 6.57 -7.05
C LYS A 201 1.95 6.04 -5.65
N THR A 202 3.22 5.78 -5.37
CA THR A 202 3.66 5.23 -4.07
C THR A 202 3.40 6.21 -2.93
N LEU A 203 3.65 7.51 -3.14
CA LEU A 203 3.30 8.56 -2.19
C LEU A 203 1.78 8.59 -1.92
N GLN A 204 0.96 8.50 -2.96
CA GLN A 204 -0.50 8.48 -2.80
C GLN A 204 -0.98 7.24 -2.03
N LEU A 205 -0.37 6.07 -2.27
CA LEU A 205 -0.67 4.86 -1.50
C LEU A 205 -0.38 5.03 -0.02
N PHE A 206 0.75 5.66 0.34
CA PHE A 206 1.05 5.97 1.73
C PHE A 206 -0.02 6.88 2.34
N ARG A 207 -0.35 8.00 1.68
CA ARG A 207 -1.31 8.98 2.22
C ARG A 207 -2.70 8.37 2.43
N LEU A 208 -3.17 7.59 1.46
CA LEU A 208 -4.44 6.84 1.57
C LEU A 208 -4.40 5.84 2.70
N SER A 209 -3.31 5.06 2.79
CA SER A 209 -3.16 4.05 3.83
C SER A 209 -3.15 4.68 5.21
N LEU A 210 -2.43 5.77 5.41
CA LEU A 210 -2.36 6.48 6.69
C LEU A 210 -3.73 7.00 7.10
N SER A 211 -4.42 7.74 6.22
CA SER A 211 -5.75 8.30 6.50
C SER A 211 -6.77 7.20 6.83
N ASN A 212 -6.83 6.15 6.00
CA ASN A 212 -7.75 5.05 6.23
C ASN A 212 -7.39 4.21 7.46
N TRP A 213 -6.09 4.03 7.74
CA TRP A 213 -5.63 3.33 8.94
C TRP A 213 -5.99 4.11 10.21
N LEU A 214 -5.77 5.43 10.24
CA LEU A 214 -6.14 6.30 11.37
C LEU A 214 -7.64 6.26 11.66
N ARG A 215 -8.48 6.18 10.62
CA ARG A 215 -9.94 6.10 10.78
C ARG A 215 -10.46 4.69 11.03
N TYR A 216 -9.62 3.67 10.93
CA TYR A 216 -10.06 2.29 11.08
C TYR A 216 -10.43 2.02 12.55
N PRO A 217 -11.65 1.54 12.86
CA PRO A 217 -12.09 1.37 14.25
C PRO A 217 -11.43 0.16 14.94
N GLN A 218 -11.08 -0.87 14.19
CA GLN A 218 -10.54 -2.14 14.72
C GLN A 218 -9.02 -2.21 14.56
N LYS A 219 -8.31 -1.12 14.91
CA LYS A 219 -6.83 -1.13 14.85
C LYS A 219 -6.31 -2.21 15.78
N ARG A 220 -5.33 -2.99 15.31
CA ARG A 220 -4.55 -3.84 16.20
C ARG A 220 -3.62 -2.93 17.01
N ILE A 221 -4.09 -2.50 18.17
CA ILE A 221 -3.30 -1.75 19.16
C ILE A 221 -2.67 -2.82 20.07
N PRO A 222 -1.35 -3.09 19.97
CA PRO A 222 -0.67 -4.01 20.87
C PRO A 222 -0.58 -3.47 22.30
#